data_AF-A0A1Y1V885-F1
#
_entry.id   AF-A0A1Y1V885-F1
#
_cell.length_a   1.000
_cell.length_b   1.000
_cell.length_c   1.000
_cell.angle_alpha   90.00
_cell.angle_beta   90.00
_cell.angle_gamma   90.00
#
_symmetry.space_group_name_H-M   'P 1'
#
loop_
_entity.id
_entity.type
_entity.pdbx_description
1 polymer ?
#
loop_
_entity_poly.entity_id
_entity_poly.type
_entity_poly.pdbx_seq_one_letter_code
_entity_poly.pdbx_strand_id
1 'polypeptide(L)'
;MQYFPVEDIDYICNKIYKNFEENKRLTSYIDQVNNKVRNYLKKKIKAEEIDCDKFAKIIVDKIKSRMIKENTHVGILATQSVGEPVTQSALSYFHKLNTNDNNELKELYKLTHNKMDYSIM
;
A
#
# COMPACT_ATOMS: atom_id res chain seq x y z
N MET A 1 -34.86 -4.22 -13.33
CA MET A 1 -33.40 -4.03 -13.56
C MET A 1 -32.71 -5.35 -13.29
N GLN A 2 -31.92 -5.86 -14.24
CA GLN A 2 -31.17 -7.10 -14.03
C GLN A 2 -29.82 -6.75 -13.41
N TYR A 3 -29.55 -7.31 -12.23
CA TYR A 3 -28.25 -7.19 -11.58
C TYR A 3 -27.19 -7.98 -12.35
N PHE A 4 -25.92 -7.66 -12.11
CA PHE A 4 -24.82 -8.39 -12.72
C PHE A 4 -24.87 -9.90 -12.31
N PRO A 5 -24.88 -10.85 -13.27
CA PRO A 5 -25.05 -12.28 -12.97
C PRO A 5 -23.89 -12.82 -12.15
N VAL A 6 -24.16 -13.76 -11.25
CA VAL A 6 -23.13 -14.35 -10.38
C VAL A 6 -22.10 -15.11 -11.21
N GLU A 7 -22.54 -15.75 -12.30
CA GLU A 7 -21.71 -16.49 -13.24
C GLU A 7 -20.68 -15.57 -13.92
N ASP A 8 -21.10 -14.36 -14.32
CA ASP A 8 -20.21 -13.37 -14.92
C ASP A 8 -19.18 -12.87 -13.88
N ILE A 9 -19.59 -12.68 -12.61
CA ILE A 9 -18.68 -12.31 -11.51
C ILE A 9 -17.65 -13.41 -11.24
N ASP A 10 -18.10 -14.66 -11.16
CA ASP A 10 -17.24 -15.82 -10.92
C ASP A 10 -16.26 -16.02 -12.08
N TYR A 11 -16.71 -15.85 -13.32
CA TYR A 11 -15.85 -15.87 -14.49
C TYR A 11 -14.73 -14.83 -14.40
N ILE A 12 -15.06 -13.58 -14.08
CA ILE A 12 -14.06 -12.50 -13.91
C ILE A 12 -13.07 -12.86 -12.79
N CYS A 13 -13.55 -13.28 -11.62
CA CYS A 13 -12.69 -13.61 -10.48
C CYS A 13 -11.75 -14.80 -10.79
N ASN A 14 -12.26 -15.82 -11.47
CA ASN A 14 -11.48 -16.97 -11.91
C ASN A 14 -10.43 -16.58 -12.95
N LYS A 15 -10.77 -15.69 -13.89
CA LYS A 15 -9.84 -15.19 -14.90
C LYS A 15 -8.71 -14.37 -14.30
N ILE A 16 -9.02 -13.54 -13.29
CA ILE A 16 -8.00 -12.83 -12.51
C ILE A 16 -7.12 -13.84 -11.78
N TYR A 17 -7.70 -14.81 -11.06
CA TYR A 17 -6.96 -15.81 -10.29
C TYR A 17 -5.99 -16.62 -11.14
N LYS A 18 -6.45 -17.16 -12.29
CA LYS A 18 -5.63 -17.95 -13.22
C LYS A 18 -4.39 -17.22 -13.73
N ASN A 19 -4.41 -15.88 -13.79
CA ASN A 19 -3.24 -15.10 -14.21
C ASN A 19 -2.10 -15.07 -13.16
N PHE A 20 -2.36 -15.51 -11.92
CA PHE A 20 -1.41 -15.44 -10.81
C PHE A 20 -1.30 -16.77 -10.06
N GLU A 21 -1.86 -17.86 -10.59
CA GLU A 21 -1.92 -19.18 -9.94
C GLU A 21 -0.53 -19.73 -9.59
N GLU A 22 0.47 -19.46 -10.43
CA GLU A 22 1.86 -19.86 -10.20
C GLU A 22 2.55 -19.05 -9.08
N ASN A 23 2.04 -17.85 -8.77
CA ASN A 23 2.63 -16.97 -7.76
C ASN A 23 1.93 -17.09 -6.40
N LYS A 24 2.27 -18.15 -5.67
CA LYS A 24 1.70 -18.47 -4.33
C LYS A 24 1.83 -17.33 -3.31
N ARG A 25 2.81 -16.43 -3.46
CA ARG A 25 2.98 -15.28 -2.55
C ARG A 25 1.91 -14.20 -2.76
N LEU A 26 1.30 -14.16 -3.95
CA LEU A 26 0.24 -13.20 -4.28
C LEU A 26 -1.16 -13.71 -3.93
N THR A 27 -1.35 -14.99 -3.62
CA THR A 27 -2.68 -15.61 -3.42
C THR A 27 -3.58 -14.79 -2.48
N SER A 28 -3.09 -14.46 -1.27
CA SER A 28 -3.88 -13.67 -0.30
C SER A 28 -4.26 -12.28 -0.83
N TYR A 29 -3.39 -11.65 -1.60
CA TYR A 29 -3.68 -10.36 -2.23
C TYR A 29 -4.73 -10.49 -3.34
N ILE A 30 -4.62 -11.53 -4.17
CA ILE A 30 -5.59 -11.82 -5.23
C ILE A 30 -6.97 -12.11 -4.65
N ASP A 31 -7.05 -12.83 -3.53
CA ASP A 31 -8.32 -13.08 -2.83
C ASP A 31 -8.97 -11.78 -2.35
N GLN A 32 -8.17 -10.85 -1.81
CA GLN A 32 -8.67 -9.52 -1.43
C GLN A 32 -9.17 -8.72 -2.63
N VAL A 33 -8.46 -8.79 -3.77
CA VAL A 33 -8.91 -8.15 -5.02
C VAL A 33 -10.22 -8.76 -5.49
N ASN A 34 -10.32 -10.09 -5.54
CA ASN A 34 -11.53 -10.80 -5.95
C ASN A 34 -12.73 -10.47 -5.04
N ASN A 35 -12.52 -10.36 -3.74
CA ASN A 35 -13.57 -9.91 -2.80
C ASN A 35 -14.07 -8.50 -3.11
N LYS A 36 -13.15 -7.57 -3.45
CA LYS A 36 -13.53 -6.21 -3.86
C LYS A 36 -14.29 -6.20 -5.19
N VAL A 37 -13.85 -7.00 -6.17
CA VAL A 37 -14.53 -7.16 -7.47
C VAL A 37 -15.94 -7.70 -7.27
N ARG A 38 -16.11 -8.76 -6.48
CA ARG A 38 -17.42 -9.33 -6.12
C ARG A 38 -18.33 -8.28 -5.50
N ASN A 39 -17.85 -7.56 -4.51
CA ASN A 39 -18.63 -6.53 -3.79
C ASN A 39 -19.00 -5.34 -4.68
N TYR A 40 -18.15 -4.99 -5.64
CA TYR A 40 -18.41 -3.94 -6.62
C TYR A 40 -19.48 -4.36 -7.64
N LEU A 41 -19.28 -5.51 -8.30
CA LEU A 41 -20.16 -5.97 -9.37
C LEU A 41 -21.55 -6.40 -8.88
N LYS A 42 -21.67 -6.95 -7.66
CA LYS A 42 -22.97 -7.27 -7.04
C LYS A 42 -23.89 -6.04 -6.89
N LYS A 43 -23.31 -4.85 -6.76
CA LYS A 43 -24.08 -3.59 -6.62
C LYS A 43 -24.41 -2.94 -7.96
N LYS A 44 -23.89 -3.48 -9.07
CA LYS A 44 -24.04 -2.92 -10.41
C LYS A 44 -25.19 -3.55 -11.17
N ILE A 45 -25.86 -2.72 -11.96
CA ILE A 45 -26.95 -3.13 -12.87
C ILE A 45 -26.31 -3.47 -14.22
N LYS A 46 -26.70 -4.59 -14.84
CA LYS A 46 -26.17 -5.08 -16.13
C LYS A 46 -26.43 -4.13 -17.32
N ALA A 47 -27.16 -3.03 -17.11
CA ALA A 47 -27.40 -2.03 -18.13
C ALA A 47 -26.12 -1.32 -18.61
N GLU A 48 -25.05 -1.33 -17.80
CA GLU A 48 -23.70 -1.04 -18.26
C GLU A 48 -23.18 -2.28 -19.03
N GLU A 49 -22.92 -2.17 -20.34
CA GLU A 49 -22.22 -3.19 -21.14
C GLU A 49 -20.77 -3.35 -20.62
N ILE A 50 -20.62 -4.07 -19.52
CA ILE A 50 -19.33 -4.45 -19.00
C ILE A 50 -18.89 -5.70 -19.74
N ASP A 51 -17.92 -5.52 -20.63
CA ASP A 51 -17.16 -6.61 -21.23
C ASP A 51 -16.30 -7.27 -20.14
N CYS A 52 -16.67 -8.50 -19.75
CA CYS A 52 -16.02 -9.27 -18.70
C CYS A 52 -14.52 -9.48 -18.96
N ASP A 53 -14.13 -9.64 -20.23
CA ASP A 53 -12.74 -9.90 -20.61
C ASP A 53 -11.90 -8.64 -20.51
N LYS A 54 -12.41 -7.51 -21.01
CA LYS A 54 -11.75 -6.20 -20.84
C LYS A 54 -11.64 -5.83 -19.37
N PHE A 55 -12.70 -6.05 -18.59
CA PHE A 55 -12.69 -5.76 -17.17
C PHE A 55 -11.63 -6.58 -16.43
N ALA A 56 -11.61 -7.90 -16.63
CA ALA A 56 -10.60 -8.78 -16.02
C ALA A 56 -9.18 -8.37 -16.45
N LYS A 57 -8.96 -8.05 -17.73
CA LYS A 57 -7.67 -7.61 -18.25
C LYS A 57 -7.18 -6.33 -17.57
N ILE A 58 -8.04 -5.32 -17.42
CA ILE A 58 -7.69 -4.07 -16.73
C ILE A 58 -7.20 -4.34 -15.30
N ILE A 59 -7.87 -5.23 -14.57
CA ILE A 59 -7.47 -5.60 -13.21
C ILE A 59 -6.12 -6.32 -13.21
N VAL A 60 -5.93 -7.31 -14.10
CA VAL A 60 -4.67 -8.06 -14.23
C VAL A 60 -3.50 -7.12 -14.56
N ASP A 61 -3.66 -6.24 -15.55
CA ASP A 61 -2.64 -5.30 -15.98
C ASP A 61 -2.28 -4.31 -14.85
N LYS A 62 -3.28 -3.88 -14.07
CA LYS A 62 -3.08 -3.01 -12.90
C LYS A 62 -2.33 -3.70 -11.76
N ILE A 63 -2.53 -5.00 -11.58
CA ILE A 63 -1.75 -5.78 -10.59
C ILE A 63 -0.31 -5.93 -11.08
N LYS A 64 -0.11 -6.39 -12.33
CA LYS A 64 1.22 -6.59 -12.91
C LYS A 64 2.06 -5.31 -12.93
N SER A 65 1.47 -4.18 -13.29
CA SER A 65 2.16 -2.87 -13.31
C SER A 65 2.59 -2.37 -11.93
N ARG A 66 1.95 -2.85 -10.85
CA ARG A 66 2.29 -2.51 -9.46
C ARG A 66 3.28 -3.47 -8.83
N MET A 67 3.60 -4.58 -9.49
CA MET A 67 4.61 -5.50 -8.99
C MET A 67 5.98 -4.83 -9.05
N ILE A 68 6.77 -5.03 -8.00
CA ILE A 68 8.17 -4.60 -7.98
C ILE A 68 8.89 -5.33 -9.12
N LYS A 69 9.55 -4.58 -9.99
CA LYS A 69 10.30 -5.15 -11.10
C LYS A 69 11.51 -5.91 -10.55
N GLU A 70 11.92 -6.94 -11.27
CA GLU A 70 13.18 -7.62 -10.99
C GLU A 70 14.34 -6.60 -10.96
N ASN A 71 15.33 -6.87 -10.10
CA ASN A 71 16.50 -6.00 -9.90
C ASN A 71 16.20 -4.61 -9.34
N THR A 72 15.01 -4.37 -8.78
CA THR A 72 14.75 -3.15 -8.01
C THR A 72 15.57 -3.17 -6.72
N HIS A 73 16.45 -2.18 -6.52
CA HIS A 73 17.25 -2.03 -5.30
C HIS A 73 16.40 -1.51 -4.12
N VAL A 74 15.51 -2.36 -3.62
CA VAL A 74 14.56 -2.03 -2.54
C VAL A 74 15.24 -1.57 -1.25
N GLY A 75 16.47 -2.03 -0.98
CA GLY A 75 17.26 -1.58 0.17
C GLY A 75 17.60 -0.09 0.09
N ILE A 76 18.06 0.39 -1.07
CA ILE A 76 18.38 1.80 -1.29
C ILE A 76 17.10 2.65 -1.17
N LEU A 77 16.01 2.21 -1.80
CA LEU A 77 14.71 2.90 -1.73
C LEU A 77 14.21 3.01 -0.29
N ALA A 78 14.31 1.94 0.49
CA ALA A 78 13.91 1.94 1.89
C ALA A 78 14.78 2.88 2.73
N THR A 79 16.10 2.85 2.55
CA THR A 79 17.03 3.75 3.26
C THR A 79 16.74 5.22 2.95
N GLN A 80 16.52 5.58 1.68
CA GLN A 80 16.18 6.95 1.28
C GLN A 80 14.83 7.39 1.86
N SER A 81 13.82 6.53 1.73
CA SER A 81 12.45 6.81 2.21
C SER A 81 12.37 7.06 3.72
N VAL A 82 13.31 6.52 4.50
CA VAL A 82 13.40 6.76 5.95
C VAL A 82 14.37 7.90 6.27
N GLY A 83 15.54 7.95 5.64
CA GLY A 83 16.59 8.91 5.97
C GLY A 83 16.23 10.35 5.61
N GLU A 84 15.69 10.58 4.42
CA GLU A 84 15.32 11.92 3.95
C GLU A 84 14.33 12.65 4.88
N PRO A 85 13.16 12.07 5.23
CA PRO A 85 12.22 12.74 6.12
C PRO A 85 12.77 12.94 7.54
N VAL A 86 13.70 12.10 8.02
CA VAL A 86 14.35 12.27 9.32
C VAL A 86 15.23 13.53 9.31
N THR A 87 16.03 13.73 8.27
CA THR A 87 16.88 14.94 8.16
C THR A 87 16.05 16.21 8.03
N GLN A 88 14.97 16.18 7.25
CA GLN A 88 14.03 17.31 7.13
C GLN A 88 13.34 17.61 8.47
N SER A 89 12.95 16.58 9.21
CA SER A 89 12.33 16.72 10.53
C SER A 89 13.30 17.33 11.54
N ALA A 90 14.56 16.88 11.56
CA ALA A 90 15.60 17.43 12.42
C ALA A 90 15.86 18.92 12.13
N LEU A 91 16.01 19.30 10.85
CA LEU A 91 16.20 20.69 10.45
C LEU A 91 14.98 21.57 10.82
N SER A 92 13.77 21.11 10.53
CA SER A 92 12.53 21.80 10.93
C SER A 92 12.43 22.01 12.44
N TYR A 93 12.85 21.01 13.20
CA TYR A 93 12.91 21.08 14.66
C TYR A 93 13.89 22.17 15.14
N PHE A 94 15.10 22.23 14.58
CA PHE A 94 16.06 23.30 14.92
C PHE A 94 15.56 24.70 14.57
N HIS A 95 14.90 24.86 13.42
CA HIS A 95 14.29 26.15 13.08
C HIS A 95 13.20 26.57 14.06
N LYS A 96 12.37 25.62 14.52
CA LYS A 96 11.32 25.88 15.54
C LYS A 96 11.92 26.31 16.87
N LEU A 97 12.94 25.61 17.35
CA LEU A 97 13.66 25.96 18.58
C LEU A 97 14.28 27.37 18.55
N ASN A 98 14.69 27.86 17.37
CA ASN A 98 15.23 29.20 17.21
C ASN A 98 14.16 30.31 17.22
N THR A 99 12.86 29.98 17.21
CA THR A 99 11.77 30.96 16.99
C THR A 99 10.86 31.26 18.17
N ASN A 100 10.81 30.47 19.27
CA ASN A 100 10.40 30.93 20.62
C ASN A 100 10.27 29.81 21.68
N ASP A 101 10.50 30.24 22.93
CA ASP A 101 10.10 29.71 24.24
C ASP A 101 10.80 28.48 24.87
N ASN A 102 11.41 28.76 26.04
CA ASN A 102 12.13 27.90 26.99
C ASN A 102 11.44 26.58 27.43
N ASN A 103 10.18 26.35 27.04
CA ASN A 103 9.46 25.12 27.36
C ASN A 103 9.91 23.92 26.52
N GLU A 104 10.35 24.14 25.27
CA GLU A 104 10.73 23.04 24.37
C GLU A 104 12.13 22.48 24.67
N LEU A 105 13.05 23.28 25.22
CA LEU A 105 14.35 22.80 25.76
C LEU A 105 14.16 21.80 26.91
N LYS A 106 13.11 21.94 27.73
CA LYS A 106 12.74 20.96 28.75
C LYS A 106 12.20 19.66 28.14
N GLU A 107 11.50 19.72 27.01
CA GLU A 107 11.06 18.52 26.29
C GLU A 107 12.23 17.81 25.59
N LEU A 108 13.16 18.57 25.01
CA LEU A 108 14.41 18.04 24.45
C LEU A 108 15.20 17.29 25.53
N TYR A 109 15.38 17.90 26.70
CA TYR A 109 16.08 17.27 27.83
C TYR A 109 15.44 15.93 28.21
N LYS A 110 14.10 15.85 28.29
CA LYS A 110 13.35 14.61 28.58
C LYS A 110 13.51 13.53 27.49
N LEU A 111 13.51 13.91 26.21
CA LEU A 111 13.68 12.99 25.08
C LEU A 111 15.11 12.43 24.99
N THR A 112 16.12 13.24 25.31
CA THR A 112 17.54 12.83 25.28
C THR A 112 17.98 12.08 26.55
N HIS A 113 17.41 12.38 27.71
CA HIS A 113 17.74 11.66 28.96
C HIS A 113 17.24 10.21 28.94
N ASN A 114 16.11 9.93 28.29
CA ASN A 114 15.53 8.58 28.25
C ASN A 114 16.21 7.60 27.27
N LYS A 115 17.30 7.99 26.58
CA LYS A 115 17.99 7.13 25.61
C LYS A 115 19.49 6.92 25.87
N MET A 116 20.01 7.29 27.04
CA MET A 116 21.39 6.97 27.44
C MET A 116 21.50 5.91 28.55
N ASP A 117 20.47 5.10 28.79
CA ASP A 117 20.64 3.85 29.54
C ASP A 117 20.85 2.66 28.57
N TYR A 118 22.00 2.69 27.89
CA TYR A 118 22.76 1.46 27.70
C TYR A 118 23.76 1.38 28.85
N SER A 119 23.25 1.19 30.08
CA SER A 119 24.06 0.56 31.11
C SER A 119 24.23 -0.89 30.70
N ILE A 120 25.34 -1.14 30.00
CA ILE A 120 25.99 -2.43 29.93
C ILE A 120 26.23 -2.86 31.38
N MET A 121 25.44 -3.83 31.85
CA MET A 121 25.86 -4.81 32.83
C MET A 121 25.11 -6.11 32.62
#